data_AF-A0A957H5S6-F1
#
_entry.id   AF-A0A957H5S6-F1
#
_cell.length_a   1.000
_cell.length_b   1.000
_cell.length_c   1.000
_cell.angle_alpha   90.00
_cell.angle_beta   90.00
_cell.angle_gamma   90.00
#
_symmetry.space_group_name_H-M   'P 1'
#
loop_
_entity.id
_entity.type
_entity.pdbx_description
1 polymer ?
#
loop_
_entity_poly.entity_id
_entity_poly.type
_entity_poly.pdbx_seq_one_letter_code
_entity_poly.pdbx_strand_id
1 'polypeptide(L)' 'RPGQRVTYTVDAYDYAAANWPYLEMMALWMFRTPAPTKSYMDYFTLVTPEFIARPLYTALQQRTGNGP' A
#
# COMPACT_ATOMS: atom_id res chain seq x y z
N ARG A 1 14.49 5.31 0.39
CA ARG A 1 15.00 3.93 0.18
C ARG A 1 13.81 2.96 0.08
N PRO A 2 13.89 1.83 -0.65
CA PRO A 2 12.74 0.95 -0.92
C PRO A 2 11.94 0.52 0.33
N GLY A 3 12.62 0.17 1.43
CA GLY A 3 11.94 -0.24 2.68
C GLY A 3 11.19 0.88 3.43
N GLN A 4 11.60 2.14 3.25
CA GLN A 4 10.91 3.27 3.89
C GLN A 4 9.52 3.49 3.33
N ARG A 5 9.28 3.12 2.07
CA ARG A 5 7.97 3.31 1.43
C ARG A 5 6.89 2.45 2.06
N VAL A 6 7.17 1.16 2.27
CA VAL A 6 6.22 0.25 2.93
C VAL A 6 5.88 0.78 4.31
N THR A 7 6.91 1.14 5.08
CA THR A 7 6.77 1.72 6.42
C THR A 7 5.87 2.96 6.38
N TYR A 8 6.20 3.97 5.56
CA TYR A 8 5.41 5.20 5.49
C TYR A 8 3.98 5.00 4.99
N THR A 9 3.74 4.06 4.08
CA THR A 9 2.37 3.77 3.62
C THR A 9 1.55 3.10 4.71
N VAL A 10 2.15 2.22 5.53
CA VAL A 10 1.48 1.61 6.69
C VAL A 10 1.26 2.64 7.79
N ASP A 11 2.28 3.41 8.14
CA ASP A 11 2.22 4.46 9.19
C ASP A 11 1.18 5.55 8.86
N ALA A 12 0.88 5.78 7.58
CA ALA A 12 -0.17 6.70 7.16
C ALA A 12 -1.56 6.29 7.71
N TYR A 13 -1.83 5.00 7.88
CA TYR A 13 -3.07 4.52 8.52
C TYR A 13 -3.10 4.86 10.01
N ASP A 14 -1.97 4.71 10.71
CA ASP A 14 -1.88 5.06 12.13
C ASP A 14 -2.01 6.57 12.33
N TYR A 15 -1.37 7.35 11.46
CA TYR A 15 -1.50 8.80 11.44
C TYR A 15 -2.96 9.22 11.19
N ALA A 16 -3.61 8.65 10.17
CA ALA A 16 -5.01 8.97 9.86
C ALA A 16 -5.94 8.63 11.02
N ALA A 17 -5.77 7.44 11.63
CA ALA A 17 -6.57 7.02 12.79
C ALA A 17 -6.39 7.96 13.99
N ALA A 18 -5.18 8.46 14.23
CA ALA A 18 -4.88 9.35 15.35
C ALA A 18 -5.32 10.80 15.11
N ASN A 19 -5.25 11.30 13.87
CA ASN A 19 -5.39 12.73 13.57
C ASN A 19 -6.69 13.09 12.86
N TRP A 20 -7.35 12.14 12.20
CA TRP A 20 -8.55 12.39 11.39
C TRP A 20 -9.72 11.53 11.90
N PRO A 21 -10.30 11.86 13.07
CA PRO A 21 -11.37 11.05 13.69
C PRO A 21 -12.66 10.98 12.85
N TYR A 22 -12.79 11.85 11.84
CA TYR A 22 -13.91 11.88 10.89
C TYR A 22 -13.65 11.03 9.64
N LEU A 23 -12.47 10.43 9.47
CA LEU A 23 -12.15 9.65 8.28
C LEU A 23 -12.81 8.26 8.38
N GLU A 24 -13.77 7.99 7.51
CA GLU A 24 -14.46 6.70 7.45
C GLU A 24 -13.74 5.67 6.58
N MET A 25 -13.01 6.11 5.54
CA MET A 25 -12.37 5.22 4.58
C MET A 25 -11.11 5.85 3.97
N MET A 26 -10.06 5.04 3.82
CA MET A 26 -8.84 5.40 3.11
C MET A 26 -8.57 4.42 1.97
N ALA A 27 -8.56 4.92 0.75
CA ALA A 27 -8.21 4.15 -0.44
C ALA A 27 -6.76 4.44 -0.85
N LEU A 28 -6.03 3.39 -1.25
CA LEU A 28 -4.65 3.51 -1.73
C LEU A 28 -4.59 3.44 -3.25
N TRP A 29 -3.82 4.36 -3.82
CA TRP A 29 -3.40 4.30 -5.22
C TRP A 29 -1.98 3.71 -5.30
N MET A 30 -1.70 2.70 -6.13
CA MET A 30 -2.56 1.97 -7.07
C MET A 30 -2.44 0.46 -6.84
N PHE A 31 -3.51 -0.29 -7.12
CA PHE A 31 -3.48 -1.74 -6.98
C PHE A 31 -2.44 -2.38 -7.93
N ARG A 32 -2.54 -2.08 -9.24
CA ARG A 32 -1.61 -2.56 -10.28
C ARG A 32 -1.67 -1.70 -11.54
N THR A 33 -0.72 -1.90 -12.43
CA THR A 33 -0.77 -1.43 -13.82
C THR A 33 -0.93 -2.61 -14.80
N PRO A 34 -1.39 -2.38 -16.05
CA PRO A 34 -1.48 -3.44 -17.07
C PRO A 34 -0.12 -4.02 -17.47
N ALA A 35 0.94 -3.22 -17.39
CA ALA A 35 2.33 -3.59 -17.65
C ALA A 35 3.26 -2.67 -16.83
N PRO A 36 4.55 -3.03 -16.63
CA PRO A 36 5.51 -2.15 -15.95
C PRO A 36 5.61 -0.80 -16.67
N THR A 37 5.37 0.29 -15.95
CA THR A 37 5.48 1.65 -16.51
C THR A 37 6.92 2.12 -16.63
N LYS A 38 7.87 1.37 -16.04
CA LYS A 38 9.29 1.69 -15.95
C LYS A 38 9.53 3.05 -15.31
N SER A 39 8.67 3.40 -14.34
CA SER A 39 8.68 4.66 -13.61
C SER A 39 8.65 4.41 -12.10
N TYR A 40 8.87 5.47 -11.32
CA TYR A 40 8.83 5.37 -9.86
C TYR A 40 7.46 4.93 -9.30
N MET A 41 6.40 5.04 -10.11
CA MET A 41 5.04 4.64 -9.76
C MET A 41 4.91 3.12 -9.63
N ASP A 42 5.72 2.33 -10.34
CA ASP A 42 5.69 0.87 -10.27
C ASP A 42 5.97 0.34 -8.85
N TYR A 43 6.76 1.09 -8.08
CA TYR A 43 7.10 0.77 -6.70
C TYR A 43 5.95 1.07 -5.70
N PHE A 44 4.83 1.66 -6.13
CA PHE A 44 3.62 1.86 -5.31
C PHE A 44 2.51 0.84 -5.64
N THR A 45 2.72 -0.04 -6.62
CA THR A 45 1.77 -1.12 -6.91
C THR A 45 1.70 -2.12 -5.76
N LEU A 46 0.51 -2.66 -5.51
CA LEU A 46 0.31 -3.72 -4.50
C LEU A 46 0.68 -5.10 -5.06
N VAL A 47 0.49 -5.30 -6.36
CA VAL A 47 0.82 -6.55 -7.04
C VAL A 47 1.58 -6.29 -8.35
N THR A 48 2.29 -7.30 -8.86
CA THR A 48 2.81 -7.29 -10.23
C THR A 48 1.66 -7.39 -11.25
N PRO A 49 1.90 -7.13 -12.56
CA PRO A 49 0.87 -7.34 -13.59
C PRO A 49 0.27 -8.75 -13.58
N GLU A 50 1.05 -9.76 -13.18
CA GLU A 50 0.67 -11.18 -13.04
C GLU A 50 0.05 -11.50 -11.67
N PHE A 51 -0.35 -10.49 -10.89
CA PHE A 51 -0.96 -10.62 -9.56
C PHE A 51 -0.07 -11.24 -8.48
N ILE A 52 1.27 -11.15 -8.62
CA ILE A 52 2.17 -11.55 -7.55
C ILE A 52 2.21 -10.46 -6.48
N ALA A 53 1.92 -10.84 -5.23
CA ALA A 53 1.91 -9.93 -4.09
C ALA A 53 3.29 -9.27 -3.89
N ARG A 54 3.29 -7.95 -3.73
CA ARG A 54 4.48 -7.20 -3.31
C ARG A 54 4.50 -7.02 -1.79
N PRO A 55 5.67 -6.77 -1.18
CA PRO A 55 5.77 -6.58 0.28
C PRO A 55 4.80 -5.53 0.86
N LEU A 56 4.51 -4.47 0.11
CA LEU A 56 3.53 -3.45 0.50
C LEU A 56 2.13 -4.05 0.71
N TYR A 57 1.69 -4.96 -0.17
CA TYR A 57 0.37 -5.56 -0.08
C TYR A 57 0.22 -6.44 1.15
N THR A 58 1.21 -7.29 1.42
CA THR A 58 1.23 -8.14 2.62
C THR A 58 1.24 -7.30 3.90
N ALA A 59 2.03 -6.22 3.94
CA ALA A 59 2.06 -5.32 5.10
C ALA A 59 0.70 -4.64 5.35
N LEU A 60 0.01 -4.22 4.29
CA LEU A 60 -1.33 -3.64 4.40
C LEU A 60 -2.38 -4.66 4.85
N GLN A 61 -2.33 -5.89 4.35
CA GLN A 61 -3.21 -6.97 4.81
C GLN A 61 -3.05 -7.21 6.31
N GLN A 62 -1.81 -7.32 6.79
CA GLN A 62 -1.52 -7.45 8.22
C GLN A 62 -2.06 -6.26 9.03
N ARG A 63 -1.81 -5.02 8.56
CA ARG A 63 -2.27 -3.81 9.25
C ARG A 63 -3.80 -3.68 9.31
N THR A 64 -4.50 -4.12 8.27
CA THR A 64 -5.96 -3.99 8.15
C THR A 64 -6.74 -5.21 8.66
N GLY A 65 -6.06 -6.24 9.17
CA GLY A 65 -6.69 -7.47 9.64
C GLY A 65 -7.20 -8.39 8.51
N ASN A 66 -6.72 -8.19 7.28
CA ASN A 66 -7.06 -8.98 6.09
C ASN A 66 -5.95 -9.97 5.69
N GLY A 67 -4.99 -10.22 6.59
CA GLY A 67 -3.97 -11.26 6.43
C GLY A 67 -4.53 -12.66 6.74
N PRO A 68 -3.82 -13.72 6.33
CA PRO A 68 -4.13 -15.08 6.78
C PRO A 68 -3.99 -15.22 8.31
#